data_AF-A0A2I0CZ19-F1
#
_entry.id   AF-A0A2I0CZ19-F1
#
_cell.length_a   1.000
_cell.length_b   1.000
_cell.length_c   1.000
_cell.angle_alpha   90.00
_cell.angle_beta   90.00
_cell.angle_gamma   90.00
#
_symmetry.space_group_name_H-M   'P 1'
#
loop_
_entity.id
_entity.type
_entity.pdbx_description
1 polymer ?
#
loop_
_entity_poly.entity_id
_entity_poly.type
_entity_poly.pdbx_seq_one_letter_code
_entity_poly.pdbx_strand_id
1 'polypeptide(L)'
;MENIDNIPIGKKIYGAFLALGIVFAIIVLLTFGSRASGAGEILILGIIGIAGSLVMAHLLTQSIVPPIARIRANITEIHLGHLGERINIDRKDEIGEMAIEMDKFSGDLQKYVFGTMQMIANGDLSRDLKPRDSKDEMVPALVTMTETLRSLISESNNLSRAAVEGRLSVRGNADKFKGGYWEIIAGINKTFECAVIPLNEGMRVAGEYSNGNFTARFDEKIKVRGDFKHFKDSLNKIGENISASIGAINSEVGNLAANAEEANASIEEVSAGANQVAVNASKVSENSEKSSKGIFQVQQAMDDLSRAIQEVALKSESVAQIVTDTSAYSKSGMDLARKTENGMQGITRSSNDVNQIIGEIKSQMDKISEIVNLITDLANQTNILALNAAIEPARAGEAGRGVAVCSTEVQ
;
A
#
# COMPACT_ATOMS: atom_id res chain seq x y z
N MET A 1 98.66 59.74 -8.12
CA MET A 1 98.83 58.45 -7.45
C MET A 1 97.80 57.50 -8.03
N GLU A 2 98.16 56.77 -9.07
CA GLU A 2 97.32 55.70 -9.61
C GLU A 2 97.09 54.68 -8.49
N ASN A 3 95.85 54.23 -8.35
CA ASN A 3 95.38 53.48 -7.19
C ASN A 3 96.12 52.12 -7.13
N ILE A 4 97.16 52.06 -6.30
CA ILE A 4 98.09 50.91 -6.20
C ILE A 4 97.31 49.63 -5.91
N ASP A 5 96.13 49.71 -5.29
CA ASP A 5 95.31 48.57 -4.90
C ASP A 5 94.89 47.66 -6.06
N ASN A 6 94.69 48.17 -7.28
CA ASN A 6 94.24 47.38 -8.44
C ASN A 6 95.34 46.68 -9.25
N ILE A 7 96.61 46.81 -8.85
CA ILE A 7 97.72 46.16 -9.55
C ILE A 7 97.77 44.67 -9.14
N PRO A 8 97.85 43.70 -10.08
CA PRO A 8 98.00 42.28 -9.76
C PRO A 8 99.18 42.04 -8.81
N ILE A 9 99.00 41.16 -7.82
CA ILE A 9 100.00 40.86 -6.79
C ILE A 9 101.38 40.56 -7.40
N GLY A 10 101.43 39.82 -8.51
CA GLY A 10 102.69 39.55 -9.21
C GLY A 10 103.41 40.81 -9.72
N LYS A 11 102.67 41.77 -10.29
CA LYS A 11 103.26 43.04 -10.75
C LYS A 11 103.69 43.93 -9.56
N LYS A 12 102.99 43.87 -8.44
CA LYS A 12 103.38 44.55 -7.19
C LYS A 12 104.68 43.99 -6.61
N ILE A 13 104.80 42.65 -6.54
CA ILE A 13 106.01 41.97 -6.06
C ILE A 13 107.21 42.34 -6.95
N TYR A 14 107.05 42.28 -8.27
CA TYR A 14 108.09 42.69 -9.21
C TYR A 14 108.52 44.15 -9.04
N GLY A 15 107.56 45.08 -8.93
CA GLY A 15 107.84 46.50 -8.72
C GLY A 15 108.58 46.78 -7.41
N ALA A 16 108.18 46.11 -6.32
CA ALA A 16 108.81 46.27 -5.01
C ALA A 16 110.26 45.77 -4.99
N PHE A 17 110.52 44.59 -5.56
CA PHE A 17 111.88 44.03 -5.62
C PHE A 17 112.79 44.77 -6.61
N LEU A 18 112.25 45.30 -7.72
CA LEU A 18 113.00 46.20 -8.60
C LEU A 18 113.42 47.47 -7.86
N ALA A 19 112.51 48.09 -7.10
CA ALA A 19 112.83 49.26 -6.27
C ALA A 19 113.87 48.94 -5.18
N LEU A 20 113.75 47.81 -4.48
CA LEU A 20 114.73 47.32 -3.50
C LEU A 20 116.10 47.06 -4.13
N GLY A 21 116.15 46.48 -5.32
CA GLY A 21 117.38 46.26 -6.07
C GLY A 21 118.06 47.57 -6.47
N ILE A 22 117.30 48.58 -6.90
CA ILE A 22 117.81 49.92 -7.22
C ILE A 22 118.34 50.60 -5.95
N VAL A 23 117.60 50.56 -4.84
CA VAL A 23 118.05 51.13 -3.56
C VAL A 23 119.32 50.45 -3.06
N PHE A 24 119.40 49.13 -3.16
CA PHE A 24 120.61 48.37 -2.82
C PHE A 24 121.80 48.79 -3.70
N ALA A 25 121.61 48.90 -5.01
CA ALA A 25 122.66 49.37 -5.92
C ALA A 25 123.14 50.78 -5.56
N ILE A 26 122.24 51.69 -5.20
CA ILE A 26 122.58 53.06 -4.75
C ILE A 26 123.38 53.02 -3.44
N ILE A 27 122.98 52.21 -2.45
CA ILE A 27 123.67 52.07 -1.16
C ILE A 27 125.08 51.52 -1.36
N VAL A 28 125.25 50.49 -2.20
CA VAL A 28 126.58 49.92 -2.52
C VAL A 28 127.48 50.99 -3.15
N LEU A 29 126.94 51.82 -4.05
CA LEU A 29 127.66 52.91 -4.70
C LEU A 29 128.12 53.99 -3.70
N LEU A 30 127.25 54.37 -2.75
CA LEU A 30 127.56 55.39 -1.74
C LEU A 30 128.54 54.90 -0.66
N THR A 31 128.48 53.62 -0.29
CA THR A 31 129.24 53.08 0.85
C THR A 31 130.65 52.63 0.45
N PHE A 32 130.83 52.08 -0.76
CA PHE A 32 132.11 51.56 -1.24
C PHE A 32 132.81 52.46 -2.26
N GLY A 33 132.09 53.44 -2.82
CA GLY A 33 132.62 54.37 -3.83
C GLY A 33 133.82 55.22 -3.38
N SER A 34 134.04 55.38 -2.07
CA SER A 34 135.14 56.19 -1.52
C SER A 34 136.37 55.37 -1.07
N ARG A 35 136.32 54.03 -1.08
CA ARG A 35 137.36 53.15 -0.53
C ARG A 35 137.95 52.12 -1.51
N ALA A 36 137.37 51.94 -2.70
CA ALA A 36 137.81 50.89 -3.63
C ALA A 36 138.67 51.44 -4.78
N SER A 37 139.74 50.74 -5.14
CA SER A 37 140.66 51.07 -6.24
C SER A 37 140.17 50.62 -7.63
N GLY A 38 138.92 50.14 -7.77
CA GLY A 38 138.35 49.67 -9.04
C GLY A 38 136.88 50.07 -9.23
N ALA A 39 136.61 51.07 -10.08
CA ALA A 39 135.23 51.51 -10.39
C ALA A 39 134.38 50.43 -11.08
N GLY A 40 135.02 49.49 -11.81
CA GLY A 40 134.33 48.38 -12.47
C GLY A 40 133.76 47.35 -11.50
N GLU A 41 134.41 47.13 -10.35
CA GLU A 41 133.98 46.11 -9.37
C GLU A 41 132.69 46.53 -8.63
N ILE A 42 132.55 47.82 -8.33
CA ILE A 42 131.34 48.37 -7.68
C ILE A 42 130.12 48.30 -8.62
N LEU A 43 130.32 48.58 -9.91
CA LEU A 43 129.24 48.58 -10.91
C LEU A 43 128.73 47.16 -11.16
N ILE A 44 129.63 46.17 -11.16
CA ILE A 44 129.28 44.75 -11.21
C ILE A 44 128.47 44.32 -9.98
N LEU A 45 128.87 44.74 -8.77
CA LEU A 45 128.12 44.43 -7.54
C LEU A 45 126.71 45.04 -7.53
N GLY A 46 126.54 46.27 -8.06
CA GLY A 46 125.23 46.90 -8.22
C GLY A 46 124.32 46.15 -9.20
N ILE A 47 124.86 45.74 -10.35
CA ILE A 47 124.13 44.93 -11.34
C ILE A 47 123.75 43.56 -10.76
N ILE A 48 124.66 42.91 -10.03
CA ILE A 48 124.37 41.63 -9.35
C ILE A 48 123.26 41.80 -8.31
N GLY A 49 123.22 42.92 -7.57
CA GLY A 49 122.15 43.22 -6.62
C GLY A 49 120.78 43.41 -7.28
N ILE A 50 120.72 44.12 -8.41
CA ILE A 50 119.48 44.28 -9.20
C ILE A 50 119.06 42.94 -9.82
N ALA A 51 119.99 42.20 -10.43
CA ALA A 51 119.72 40.90 -11.02
C ALA A 51 119.24 39.89 -9.95
N GLY A 52 119.89 39.84 -8.80
CA GLY A 52 119.48 39.02 -7.66
C GLY A 52 118.09 39.40 -7.13
N SER A 53 117.78 40.70 -7.07
CA SER A 53 116.45 41.18 -6.68
C SER A 53 115.37 40.81 -7.70
N LEU A 54 115.66 40.89 -9.00
CA LEU A 54 114.75 40.46 -10.08
C LEU A 54 114.55 38.94 -10.10
N VAL A 55 115.59 38.16 -9.84
CA VAL A 55 115.50 36.70 -9.69
C VAL A 55 114.66 36.35 -8.46
N MET A 56 114.89 36.99 -7.32
CA MET A 56 114.06 36.82 -6.13
C MET A 56 112.60 37.25 -6.38
N ALA A 57 112.37 38.33 -7.12
CA ALA A 57 111.04 38.77 -7.52
C ALA A 57 110.33 37.72 -8.38
N HIS A 58 111.05 37.11 -9.33
CA HIS A 58 110.54 36.03 -10.17
C HIS A 58 110.19 34.79 -9.34
N LEU A 59 111.10 34.36 -8.47
CA LEU A 59 110.90 33.20 -7.59
C LEU A 59 109.72 33.41 -6.64
N LEU A 60 109.60 34.58 -6.00
CA LEU A 60 108.46 34.89 -5.12
C LEU A 60 107.15 35.02 -5.89
N THR A 61 107.18 35.62 -7.08
CA THR A 61 105.97 35.72 -7.93
C THR A 61 105.49 34.34 -8.38
N GLN A 62 106.40 33.47 -8.82
CA GLN A 62 106.06 32.09 -9.19
C GLN A 62 105.66 31.24 -7.98
N SER A 63 106.23 31.53 -6.81
CA SER A 63 105.91 30.81 -5.58
C SER A 63 104.55 31.22 -5.00
N ILE A 64 104.12 32.48 -5.14
CA ILE A 64 102.92 33.00 -4.45
C ILE A 64 101.70 33.10 -5.39
N VAL A 65 101.88 33.63 -6.60
CA VAL A 65 100.74 34.04 -7.45
C VAL A 65 99.95 32.85 -8.02
N PRO A 66 100.56 31.81 -8.62
CA PRO A 66 99.79 30.69 -9.17
C PRO A 66 98.99 29.91 -8.10
N PRO A 67 99.54 29.59 -6.91
CA PRO A 67 98.78 28.98 -5.82
C PRO A 67 97.56 29.81 -5.38
N ILE A 68 97.72 31.12 -5.17
CA ILE A 68 96.60 32.00 -4.80
C ILE A 68 95.55 32.07 -5.91
N ALA A 69 95.97 32.07 -7.18
CA ALA A 69 95.05 32.06 -8.30
C ALA A 69 94.22 30.76 -8.36
N ARG A 70 94.80 29.60 -8.02
CA ARG A 70 94.08 28.32 -7.90
C ARG A 70 93.08 28.32 -6.75
N ILE A 71 93.47 28.85 -5.59
CA ILE A 71 92.56 28.98 -4.44
C ILE A 71 91.38 29.89 -4.81
N ARG A 72 91.64 31.03 -5.46
CA ARG A 72 90.58 31.91 -5.99
C ARG A 72 89.66 31.17 -6.97
N ALA A 73 90.21 30.40 -7.90
CA ALA A 73 89.41 29.65 -8.87
C ALA A 73 88.50 28.63 -8.17
N ASN A 74 89.01 27.90 -7.19
CA ASN A 74 88.19 26.96 -6.41
C ASN A 74 87.09 27.64 -5.59
N ILE A 75 87.36 28.81 -4.99
CA ILE A 75 86.31 29.62 -4.35
C ILE A 75 85.21 29.99 -5.36
N THR A 76 85.56 30.32 -6.60
CA THR A 76 84.57 30.58 -7.67
C THR A 76 83.74 29.33 -7.97
N GLU A 77 84.37 28.15 -8.07
CA GLU A 77 83.64 26.89 -8.29
C GLU A 77 82.67 26.57 -7.14
N ILE A 78 83.09 26.77 -5.89
CA ILE A 78 82.22 26.59 -4.71
C ILE A 78 81.05 27.57 -4.73
N HIS A 79 81.28 28.82 -5.12
CA HIS A 79 80.22 29.81 -5.29
C HIS A 79 79.18 29.38 -6.33
N LEU A 80 79.60 28.67 -7.38
CA LEU A 80 78.73 28.10 -8.40
C LEU A 80 78.07 26.77 -7.96
N GLY A 81 78.39 26.26 -6.77
CA GLY A 81 77.85 24.99 -6.23
C GLY A 81 78.65 23.74 -6.60
N HIS A 82 79.81 23.89 -7.26
CA HIS A 82 80.69 22.77 -7.61
C HIS A 82 81.64 22.42 -6.44
N LEU A 83 81.15 21.61 -5.51
CA LEU A 83 81.88 21.23 -4.30
C LEU A 83 82.82 20.02 -4.46
N GLY A 84 82.87 19.41 -5.65
CA GLY A 84 83.65 18.20 -5.92
C GLY A 84 85.12 18.47 -6.26
N GLU A 85 85.43 19.67 -6.75
CA GLU A 85 86.78 20.05 -7.17
C GLU A 85 87.69 20.27 -5.96
N ARG A 86 88.98 19.93 -6.11
CA ARG A 86 90.00 20.08 -5.05
C ARG A 86 91.17 20.92 -5.53
N ILE A 87 91.72 21.74 -4.64
CA ILE A 87 92.81 22.68 -4.93
C ILE A 87 94.14 21.93 -5.10
N ASN A 88 94.37 20.90 -4.28
CA ASN A 88 95.53 19.99 -4.33
C ASN A 88 96.88 20.70 -4.55
N ILE A 89 97.30 21.50 -3.57
CA ILE A 89 98.60 22.18 -3.57
C ILE A 89 99.55 21.48 -2.60
N ASP A 90 100.65 20.93 -3.12
CA ASP A 90 101.72 20.33 -2.31
C ASP A 90 102.69 21.41 -1.81
N ARG A 91 102.32 22.06 -0.69
CA ARG A 91 103.13 23.06 0.01
C ARG A 91 102.92 22.93 1.52
N LYS A 92 103.95 23.30 2.29
CA LYS A 92 103.96 23.27 3.76
C LYS A 92 103.96 24.66 4.41
N ASP A 93 103.63 25.68 3.63
CA ASP A 93 103.49 27.06 4.09
C ASP A 93 102.01 27.42 4.29
N GLU A 94 101.75 28.66 4.69
CA GLU A 94 100.41 29.17 4.99
C GLU A 94 99.46 29.08 3.77
N ILE A 95 100.00 29.13 2.55
CA ILE A 95 99.23 28.95 1.32
C ILE A 95 98.81 27.48 1.14
N GLY A 96 99.71 26.55 1.46
CA GLY A 96 99.40 25.12 1.53
C GLY A 96 98.35 24.79 2.59
N GLU A 97 98.51 25.34 3.79
CA GLU A 97 97.52 25.19 4.88
C GLU A 97 96.14 25.75 4.47
N MET A 98 96.10 26.93 3.86
CA MET A 98 94.86 27.51 3.34
C MET A 98 94.19 26.62 2.29
N ALA A 99 94.97 26.02 1.38
CA ALA A 99 94.44 25.09 0.39
C ALA A 99 93.85 23.82 1.03
N ILE A 100 94.53 23.25 2.04
CA ILE A 100 94.06 22.08 2.78
C ILE A 100 92.76 22.39 3.53
N GLU A 101 92.69 23.52 4.24
CA GLU A 101 91.49 23.91 4.97
C GLU A 101 90.31 24.22 4.03
N MET A 102 90.58 24.78 2.85
CA MET A 102 89.56 25.03 1.84
C MET A 102 89.04 23.72 1.20
N ASP A 103 89.92 22.73 0.97
CA ASP A 103 89.54 21.40 0.51
C ASP A 103 88.70 20.65 1.55
N LYS A 104 89.06 20.77 2.85
CA LYS A 104 88.24 20.25 3.96
C LYS A 104 86.87 20.91 3.99
N PHE A 105 86.80 22.24 3.91
CA PHE A 105 85.53 22.99 3.89
C PHE A 105 84.61 22.53 2.75
N SER A 106 85.16 22.37 1.54
CA SER A 106 84.41 21.90 0.36
C SER A 106 83.89 20.47 0.54
N GLY A 107 84.74 19.56 1.00
CA GLY A 107 84.36 18.18 1.29
C GLY A 107 83.28 18.08 2.36
N ASP A 108 83.34 18.96 3.34
CA ASP A 108 82.37 19.07 4.42
C ASP A 108 81.01 19.60 3.95
N LEU A 109 80.98 20.64 3.11
CA LEU A 109 79.73 21.09 2.48
C LEU A 109 79.10 19.99 1.63
N GLN A 110 79.92 19.29 0.83
CA GLN A 110 79.46 18.22 -0.05
C GLN A 110 78.87 17.05 0.76
N LYS A 111 79.58 16.59 1.79
CA LYS A 111 79.19 15.41 2.56
C LYS A 111 78.01 15.65 3.50
N TYR A 112 77.94 16.82 4.12
CA TYR A 112 76.98 17.09 5.19
C TYR A 112 75.81 17.98 4.77
N VAL A 113 76.03 18.99 3.93
CA VAL A 113 74.92 19.83 3.46
C VAL A 113 74.25 19.18 2.26
N PHE A 114 74.99 19.02 1.16
CA PHE A 114 74.44 18.47 -0.07
C PHE A 114 73.99 17.01 0.10
N GLY A 115 74.82 16.17 0.72
CA GLY A 115 74.46 14.78 1.01
C GLY A 115 73.19 14.63 1.85
N THR A 116 72.99 15.50 2.86
CA THR A 116 71.77 15.47 3.68
C THR A 116 70.56 15.97 2.88
N MET A 117 70.73 17.04 2.08
CA MET A 117 69.65 17.54 1.23
C MET A 117 69.16 16.48 0.23
N GLN A 118 70.07 15.72 -0.39
CA GLN A 118 69.69 14.61 -1.27
C GLN A 118 68.92 13.50 -0.53
N MET A 119 69.35 13.15 0.68
CA MET A 119 68.63 12.17 1.50
C MET A 119 67.22 12.66 1.83
N ILE A 120 67.07 13.92 2.25
CA ILE A 120 65.77 14.54 2.50
C ILE A 120 64.88 14.51 1.25
N ALA A 121 65.43 14.86 0.09
CA ALA A 121 64.71 14.84 -1.18
C ALA A 121 64.23 13.42 -1.55
N ASN A 122 64.98 12.39 -1.19
CA ASN A 122 64.61 10.98 -1.37
C ASN A 122 63.73 10.42 -0.25
N GLY A 123 63.35 11.24 0.74
CA GLY A 123 62.54 10.83 1.89
C GLY A 123 63.31 10.03 2.96
N ASP A 124 64.64 9.91 2.85
CA ASP A 124 65.47 9.26 3.84
C ASP A 124 65.76 10.19 5.02
N LEU A 125 64.89 10.04 6.02
CA LEU A 125 64.95 10.62 7.35
C LEU A 125 66.17 10.22 8.17
N SER A 126 66.90 9.13 7.92
CA SER A 126 67.53 8.35 9.00
C SER A 126 68.88 8.83 9.54
N ARG A 127 69.55 9.77 8.86
CA ARG A 127 70.94 10.13 9.20
C ARG A 127 71.07 10.80 10.58
N ASP A 128 72.05 10.33 11.35
CA ASP A 128 72.50 10.98 12.59
C ASP A 128 73.51 12.08 12.25
N LEU A 129 73.16 13.32 12.54
CA LEU A 129 73.98 14.50 12.28
C LEU A 129 74.41 15.09 13.62
N LYS A 130 75.71 15.17 13.85
CA LYS A 130 76.29 15.72 15.08
C LYS A 130 76.98 17.06 14.79
N PRO A 131 76.73 18.11 15.60
CA PRO A 131 77.45 19.38 15.48
C PRO A 131 78.96 19.14 15.58
N ARG A 132 79.73 19.82 14.74
CA ARG A 132 81.19 19.64 14.70
C ARG A 132 81.90 20.35 15.83
N ASP A 133 81.39 21.52 16.20
CA ASP A 133 81.85 22.29 17.35
C ASP A 133 80.68 23.06 17.99
N SER A 134 80.96 23.85 19.02
CA SER A 134 79.96 24.66 19.72
C SER A 134 79.44 25.87 18.93
N LYS A 135 80.05 26.18 17.77
CA LYS A 135 79.70 27.32 16.91
C LYS A 135 79.11 26.88 15.57
N ASP A 136 78.92 25.59 15.35
CA ASP A 136 78.33 25.02 14.15
C ASP A 136 76.85 25.42 14.06
N GLU A 137 76.51 26.26 13.09
CA GLU A 137 75.14 26.69 12.83
C GLU A 137 74.46 25.83 11.74
N MET A 138 75.24 25.13 10.90
CA MET A 138 74.72 24.38 9.75
C MET A 138 74.07 23.07 10.17
N VAL A 139 74.78 22.28 10.99
CA VAL A 139 74.29 20.96 11.40
C VAL A 139 73.03 21.07 12.26
N PRO A 140 72.94 21.95 13.29
CA PRO A 140 71.71 22.11 14.07
C PRO A 140 70.50 22.54 13.24
N ALA A 141 70.70 23.39 12.21
CA ALA A 141 69.61 23.79 11.31
C ALA A 141 69.09 22.60 10.48
N LEU A 142 70.00 21.76 9.94
CA LEU A 142 69.64 20.54 9.23
C LEU A 142 68.96 19.52 10.15
N VAL A 143 69.45 19.35 11.39
CA VAL A 143 68.80 18.50 12.40
C VAL A 143 67.37 18.96 12.64
N THR A 144 67.17 20.25 12.95
CA THR A 144 65.84 20.83 13.17
C THR A 144 64.90 20.60 11.97
N MET A 145 65.41 20.77 10.75
CA MET A 145 64.65 20.50 9.52
C MET A 145 64.24 19.02 9.43
N THR A 146 65.18 18.08 9.61
CA THR A 146 64.89 16.64 9.54
C THR A 146 63.94 16.19 10.65
N GLU A 147 64.08 16.70 11.87
CA GLU A 147 63.19 16.39 12.99
C GLU A 147 61.76 16.91 12.76
N THR A 148 61.63 18.10 12.19
CA THR A 148 60.33 18.68 11.83
C THR A 148 59.64 17.82 10.76
N LEU A 149 60.37 17.41 9.72
CA LEU A 149 59.86 16.53 8.67
C LEU A 149 59.47 15.14 9.20
N ARG A 150 60.33 14.51 10.03
CA ARG A 150 60.01 13.23 10.68
C ARG A 150 58.75 13.34 11.55
N SER A 151 58.62 14.43 12.31
CA SER A 151 57.46 14.69 13.16
C SER A 151 56.19 14.87 12.33
N LEU A 152 56.26 15.60 11.20
CA LEU A 152 55.12 15.78 10.29
C LEU A 152 54.67 14.46 9.66
N ILE A 153 55.63 13.64 9.19
CA ILE A 153 55.34 12.31 8.63
C ILE A 153 54.69 11.42 9.70
N SER A 154 55.22 11.43 10.93
CA SER A 154 54.66 10.67 12.05
C SER A 154 53.23 11.09 12.38
N GLU A 155 52.97 12.40 12.45
CA GLU A 155 51.63 12.95 12.71
C GLU A 155 50.65 12.57 11.59
N SER A 156 51.06 12.69 10.33
CA SER A 156 50.27 12.29 9.16
C SER A 156 49.93 10.78 9.16
N ASN A 157 50.92 9.93 9.44
CA ASN A 157 50.72 8.48 9.54
C ASN A 157 49.77 8.12 10.69
N ASN A 158 49.86 8.83 11.82
CA ASN A 158 48.96 8.60 12.95
C ASN A 158 47.51 8.94 12.58
N LEU A 159 47.29 10.06 11.91
CA LEU A 159 45.95 10.46 11.43
C LEU A 159 45.40 9.49 10.39
N SER A 160 46.24 9.08 9.43
CA SER A 160 45.86 8.10 8.40
C SER A 160 45.42 6.78 9.02
N ARG A 161 46.23 6.23 9.95
CA ARG A 161 45.88 4.99 10.67
C ARG A 161 44.60 5.14 11.50
N ALA A 162 44.43 6.26 12.20
CA ALA A 162 43.20 6.51 12.95
C ALA A 162 41.97 6.54 12.04
N ALA A 163 42.07 7.15 10.85
CA ALA A 163 40.99 7.19 9.87
C ALA A 163 40.67 5.79 9.29
N VAL A 164 41.69 4.99 8.96
CA VAL A 164 41.52 3.60 8.49
C VAL A 164 40.83 2.74 9.55
N GLU A 165 41.14 2.96 10.82
CA GLU A 165 40.52 2.27 11.97
C GLU A 165 39.15 2.86 12.36
N GLY A 166 38.60 3.80 11.57
CA GLY A 166 37.27 4.40 11.80
C GLY A 166 37.22 5.43 12.94
N ARG A 167 38.36 5.77 13.56
CA ARG A 167 38.45 6.80 14.62
C ARG A 167 38.55 8.19 14.04
N LEU A 168 37.46 8.64 13.41
CA LEU A 168 37.42 9.92 12.71
C LEU A 168 37.38 11.16 13.63
N SER A 169 37.30 10.99 14.96
CA SER A 169 37.38 12.10 15.92
C SER A 169 38.81 12.53 16.25
N VAL A 170 39.81 11.72 15.86
CA VAL A 170 41.23 12.05 16.10
C VAL A 170 41.62 13.24 15.23
N ARG A 171 42.38 14.19 15.80
CA ARG A 171 42.89 15.39 15.13
C ARG A 171 44.39 15.50 15.32
N GLY A 172 45.06 16.07 14.31
CA GLY A 172 46.48 16.34 14.38
C GLY A 172 46.77 17.54 15.25
N ASN A 173 47.89 17.53 15.96
CA ASN A 173 48.32 18.68 16.74
C ASN A 173 49.07 19.68 15.84
N ALA A 174 48.34 20.67 15.30
CA ALA A 174 48.90 21.69 14.42
C ALA A 174 49.91 22.61 15.14
N ASP A 175 49.72 22.88 16.44
CA ASP A 175 50.54 23.83 17.21
C ASP A 175 51.99 23.38 17.40
N LYS A 176 52.28 22.09 17.17
CA LYS A 176 53.66 21.56 17.10
C LYS A 176 54.45 22.09 15.90
N PHE A 177 53.76 22.60 14.89
CA PHE A 177 54.33 23.00 13.61
C PHE A 177 54.20 24.51 13.39
N LYS A 178 55.03 25.06 12.51
CA LYS A 178 55.04 26.48 12.15
C LYS A 178 55.03 26.66 10.63
N GLY A 179 54.53 27.79 10.15
CA GLY A 179 54.48 28.13 8.73
C GLY A 179 53.71 27.09 7.91
N GLY A 180 54.23 26.72 6.74
CA GLY A 180 53.56 25.77 5.83
C GLY A 180 53.28 24.39 6.47
N TYR A 181 54.09 23.92 7.42
CA TYR A 181 53.82 22.66 8.12
C TYR A 181 52.57 22.73 9.00
N TRP A 182 52.34 23.88 9.64
CA TRP A 182 51.10 24.13 10.39
C TRP A 182 49.90 24.14 9.46
N GLU A 183 50.00 24.80 8.30
CA GLU A 183 48.92 24.89 7.32
C GLU A 183 48.48 23.50 6.81
N ILE A 184 49.43 22.58 6.63
CA ILE A 184 49.14 21.20 6.24
C ILE A 184 48.28 20.50 7.29
N ILE A 185 48.71 20.50 8.56
CA ILE A 185 47.97 19.80 9.63
C ILE A 185 46.63 20.47 9.90
N ALA A 186 46.58 21.81 9.92
CA ALA A 186 45.34 22.56 10.05
C ALA A 186 44.37 22.26 8.90
N GLY A 187 44.88 22.17 7.66
CA GLY A 187 44.10 21.80 6.48
C GLY A 187 43.53 20.37 6.55
N ILE A 188 44.33 19.40 6.99
CA ILE A 188 43.88 18.02 7.22
C ILE A 188 42.77 17.99 8.28
N ASN A 189 42.98 18.68 9.40
CA ASN A 189 41.98 18.77 10.48
C ASN A 189 40.65 19.35 10.00
N LYS A 190 40.70 20.45 9.23
CA LYS A 190 39.52 21.09 8.65
C LYS A 190 38.81 20.18 7.64
N THR A 191 39.57 19.41 6.87
CA THR A 191 39.02 18.41 5.94
C THR A 191 38.26 17.33 6.71
N PHE A 192 38.83 16.80 7.79
CA PHE A 192 38.11 15.84 8.64
C PHE A 192 36.89 16.45 9.31
N GLU A 193 36.97 17.68 9.81
CA GLU A 193 35.82 18.35 10.42
C GLU A 193 34.65 18.46 9.44
N CYS A 194 34.91 18.93 8.22
CA CYS A 194 33.91 19.03 7.16
C CYS A 194 33.29 17.67 6.76
N ALA A 195 34.05 16.57 6.85
CA ALA A 195 33.57 15.23 6.51
C ALA A 195 32.85 14.52 7.67
N VAL A 196 33.31 14.73 8.91
CA VAL A 196 32.84 14.01 10.10
C VAL A 196 31.52 14.58 10.62
N ILE A 197 31.33 15.90 10.58
CA ILE A 197 30.09 16.52 11.06
C ILE A 197 28.86 15.96 10.30
N PRO A 198 28.83 15.94 8.95
CA PRO A 198 27.69 15.38 8.22
C PRO A 198 27.53 13.87 8.39
N LEU A 199 28.64 13.14 8.53
CA LEU A 199 28.60 11.69 8.72
C LEU A 199 27.97 11.32 10.07
N ASN A 200 28.37 12.01 11.14
CA ASN A 200 27.79 11.81 12.47
C ASN A 200 26.29 12.15 12.49
N GLU A 201 25.90 13.20 11.79
CA GLU A 201 24.48 13.56 11.66
C GLU A 201 23.69 12.50 10.87
N GLY A 202 24.28 11.97 9.79
CA GLY A 202 23.70 10.84 9.06
C GLY A 202 23.51 9.60 9.96
N MET A 203 24.51 9.28 10.80
CA MET A 203 24.40 8.19 11.77
C MET A 203 23.31 8.45 12.82
N ARG A 204 23.15 9.69 13.29
CA ARG A 204 22.07 10.07 14.21
C ARG A 204 20.70 9.82 13.56
N VAL A 205 20.48 10.32 12.35
CA VAL A 205 19.21 10.12 11.61
C VAL A 205 18.95 8.64 11.34
N ALA A 206 19.97 7.88 10.94
CA ALA A 206 19.85 6.44 10.73
C ALA A 206 19.50 5.70 12.04
N GLY A 207 20.05 6.14 13.19
CA GLY A 207 19.68 5.63 14.51
C GLY A 207 18.22 5.90 14.86
N GLU A 208 17.71 7.10 14.59
CA GLU A 208 16.28 7.42 14.75
C GLU A 208 15.40 6.53 13.87
N TYR A 209 15.78 6.31 12.61
CA TYR A 209 15.07 5.40 11.71
C TYR A 209 15.08 3.95 12.21
N SER A 210 16.21 3.49 12.75
CA SER A 210 16.31 2.16 13.37
C SER A 210 15.40 2.02 14.60
N ASN A 211 15.12 3.11 15.30
CA ASN A 211 14.18 3.15 16.42
C ASN A 211 12.72 3.36 15.98
N GLY A 212 12.45 3.34 14.66
CA GLY A 212 11.13 3.55 14.08
C GLY A 212 10.69 5.02 14.00
N ASN A 213 11.54 5.97 14.39
CA ASN A 213 11.27 7.40 14.29
C ASN A 213 11.62 7.93 12.89
N PHE A 214 10.73 7.68 11.93
CA PHE A 214 10.90 8.16 10.55
C PHE A 214 10.54 9.63 10.35
N THR A 215 10.17 10.38 11.39
CA THR A 215 9.97 11.83 11.31
C THR A 215 11.27 12.61 11.54
N ALA A 216 12.31 11.96 12.07
CA ALA A 216 13.62 12.56 12.21
C ALA A 216 14.18 13.00 10.84
N ARG A 217 14.81 14.17 10.80
CA ARG A 217 15.44 14.71 9.60
C ARG A 217 16.86 15.15 9.91
N PHE A 218 17.65 15.26 8.86
CA PHE A 218 19.00 15.81 8.92
C PHE A 218 18.94 17.29 9.33
N ASP A 219 19.67 17.67 10.38
CA ASP A 219 19.66 19.02 10.94
C ASP A 219 20.03 20.07 9.88
N GLU A 220 19.12 21.04 9.69
CA GLU A 220 19.31 22.14 8.74
C GLU A 220 20.42 23.11 9.13
N LYS A 221 20.79 23.15 10.41
CA LYS A 221 21.90 23.98 10.90
C LYS A 221 23.24 23.50 10.35
N ILE A 222 23.36 22.22 9.99
CA ILE A 222 24.57 21.64 9.42
C ILE A 222 24.59 21.93 7.92
N LYS A 223 25.45 22.90 7.54
CA LYS A 223 25.62 23.32 6.15
C LYS A 223 26.48 22.31 5.39
N VAL A 224 25.83 21.52 4.54
CA VAL A 224 26.48 20.57 3.62
C VAL A 224 26.56 21.13 2.20
N ARG A 225 27.58 20.72 1.45
CA ARG A 225 27.80 21.09 0.03
C ARG A 225 28.25 19.85 -0.74
N GLY A 226 28.10 19.89 -2.08
CA GLY A 226 28.51 18.79 -2.95
C GLY A 226 27.79 17.48 -2.60
N ASP A 227 28.53 16.38 -2.57
CA ASP A 227 27.99 15.02 -2.35
C ASP A 227 27.25 14.87 -1.01
N PHE A 228 27.67 15.59 0.03
CA PHE A 228 26.96 15.56 1.32
C PHE A 228 25.56 16.19 1.25
N LYS A 229 25.29 17.07 0.28
CA LYS A 229 23.93 17.55 0.04
C LYS A 229 23.05 16.42 -0.49
N HIS A 230 23.54 15.68 -1.48
CA HIS A 230 22.82 14.51 -2.00
C HIS A 230 22.58 13.47 -0.89
N PHE A 231 23.59 13.21 -0.06
CA PHE A 231 23.44 12.32 1.10
C PHE A 231 22.34 12.77 2.07
N LYS A 232 22.33 14.07 2.45
CA LYS A 232 21.27 14.68 3.28
C LYS A 232 19.90 14.51 2.63
N ASP A 233 19.76 14.87 1.36
CA ASP A 233 18.49 14.85 0.64
C ASP A 233 17.95 13.42 0.52
N SER A 234 18.82 12.44 0.24
CA SER A 234 18.46 11.02 0.21
C SER A 234 17.99 10.49 1.56
N LEU A 235 18.69 10.82 2.67
CA LEU A 235 18.26 10.41 4.01
C LEU A 235 16.90 10.99 4.38
N ASN A 236 16.66 12.28 4.10
CA ASN A 236 15.37 12.91 4.33
C ASN A 236 14.27 12.25 3.49
N LYS A 237 14.57 11.92 2.22
CA LYS A 237 13.60 11.29 1.32
C LYS A 237 13.18 9.90 1.80
N ILE A 238 14.10 9.12 2.37
CA ILE A 238 13.77 7.85 3.02
C ILE A 238 12.74 8.07 4.14
N GLY A 239 13.01 9.01 5.04
CA GLY A 239 12.09 9.32 6.14
C GLY A 239 10.73 9.82 5.68
N GLU A 240 10.68 10.66 4.64
CA GLU A 240 9.43 11.12 4.04
C GLU A 240 8.61 9.97 3.45
N ASN A 241 9.22 9.14 2.62
CA ASN A 241 8.53 8.04 1.94
C ASN A 241 7.97 7.03 2.96
N ILE A 242 8.79 6.64 3.95
CA ILE A 242 8.35 5.70 4.98
C ILE A 242 7.26 6.30 5.86
N SER A 243 7.39 7.57 6.27
CA SER A 243 6.34 8.26 7.05
C SER A 243 5.02 8.32 6.28
N ALA A 244 5.07 8.60 4.97
CA ALA A 244 3.89 8.61 4.12
C ALA A 244 3.24 7.22 4.01
N SER A 245 4.05 6.17 3.83
CA SER A 245 3.56 4.79 3.80
C SER A 245 2.92 4.37 5.13
N ILE A 246 3.52 4.71 6.27
CA ILE A 246 2.94 4.44 7.59
C ILE A 246 1.63 5.20 7.78
N GLY A 247 1.56 6.46 7.35
CA GLY A 247 0.33 7.26 7.37
C GLY A 247 -0.80 6.63 6.55
N ALA A 248 -0.49 6.15 5.34
CA ALA A 248 -1.43 5.44 4.49
C ALA A 248 -1.92 4.14 5.13
N ILE A 249 -1.01 3.33 5.70
CA ILE A 249 -1.37 2.10 6.43
C ILE A 249 -2.29 2.40 7.60
N ASN A 250 -2.00 3.43 8.41
CA ASN A 250 -2.87 3.79 9.53
C ASN A 250 -4.27 4.22 9.08
N SER A 251 -4.37 4.96 7.97
CA SER A 251 -5.66 5.31 7.37
C SER A 251 -6.44 4.07 6.92
N GLU A 252 -5.78 3.13 6.24
CA GLU A 252 -6.40 1.88 5.80
C GLU A 252 -6.80 0.98 6.97
N VAL A 253 -6.01 0.92 8.04
CA VAL A 253 -6.39 0.22 9.28
C VAL A 253 -7.64 0.85 9.91
N GLY A 254 -7.76 2.17 9.88
CA GLY A 254 -8.97 2.87 10.32
C GLY A 254 -10.20 2.51 9.49
N ASN A 255 -10.06 2.51 8.15
CA ASN A 255 -11.13 2.07 7.24
C ASN A 255 -11.52 0.61 7.46
N LEU A 256 -10.54 -0.28 7.67
CA LEU A 256 -10.76 -1.70 7.94
C LEU A 256 -11.53 -1.90 9.26
N ALA A 257 -11.21 -1.13 10.30
CA ALA A 257 -11.94 -1.18 11.56
C ALA A 257 -13.41 -0.77 11.38
N ALA A 258 -13.69 0.31 10.64
CA ALA A 258 -15.05 0.74 10.33
C ALA A 258 -15.83 -0.33 9.52
N ASN A 259 -15.19 -0.92 8.49
CA ASN A 259 -15.80 -1.99 7.70
C ASN A 259 -16.08 -3.25 8.55
N ALA A 260 -15.23 -3.56 9.54
CA ALA A 260 -15.45 -4.68 10.45
C ALA A 260 -16.65 -4.42 11.39
N GLU A 261 -16.85 -3.18 11.84
CA GLU A 261 -18.04 -2.81 12.62
C GLU A 261 -19.33 -2.95 11.78
N GLU A 262 -19.33 -2.49 10.53
CA GLU A 262 -20.47 -2.66 9.61
C GLU A 262 -20.75 -4.13 9.29
N ALA A 263 -19.71 -4.94 9.07
CA ALA A 263 -19.84 -6.37 8.85
C ALA A 263 -20.44 -7.09 10.07
N ASN A 264 -20.04 -6.70 11.29
CA ASN A 264 -20.63 -7.26 12.52
C ASN A 264 -22.12 -6.89 12.65
N ALA A 265 -22.50 -5.65 12.37
CA ALA A 265 -23.91 -5.25 12.36
C ALA A 265 -24.72 -6.06 11.34
N SER A 266 -24.17 -6.28 10.14
CA SER A 266 -24.78 -7.11 9.11
C SER A 266 -24.95 -8.57 9.55
N ILE A 267 -23.98 -9.12 10.29
CA ILE A 267 -24.06 -10.48 10.85
C ILE A 267 -25.19 -10.57 11.88
N GLU A 268 -25.37 -9.56 12.74
CA GLU A 268 -26.47 -9.53 13.70
C GLU A 268 -27.84 -9.52 12.99
N GLU A 269 -28.01 -8.72 11.95
CA GLU A 269 -29.22 -8.68 11.14
C GLU A 269 -29.50 -10.03 10.45
N VAL A 270 -28.48 -10.64 9.85
CA VAL A 270 -28.60 -11.97 9.23
C VAL A 270 -28.97 -13.03 10.26
N SER A 271 -28.38 -12.99 11.46
CA SER A 271 -28.71 -13.93 12.54
C SER A 271 -30.16 -13.78 13.01
N ALA A 272 -30.64 -12.55 13.17
CA ALA A 272 -32.03 -12.27 13.48
C ALA A 272 -32.97 -12.78 12.37
N GLY A 273 -32.62 -12.54 11.10
CA GLY A 273 -33.35 -13.05 9.94
C GLY A 273 -33.40 -14.58 9.91
N ALA A 274 -32.28 -15.26 10.16
CA ALA A 274 -32.20 -16.72 10.22
C ALA A 274 -33.11 -17.30 11.31
N ASN A 275 -33.12 -16.69 12.51
CA ASN A 275 -34.04 -17.07 13.59
C ASN A 275 -35.51 -16.91 13.17
N GLN A 276 -35.85 -15.82 12.50
CA GLN A 276 -37.22 -15.59 12.03
C GLN A 276 -37.64 -16.61 10.96
N VAL A 277 -36.73 -16.98 10.05
CA VAL A 277 -36.96 -18.05 9.06
C VAL A 277 -37.19 -19.39 9.75
N ALA A 278 -36.41 -19.74 10.78
CA ALA A 278 -36.60 -20.97 11.54
C ALA A 278 -37.98 -21.03 12.22
N VAL A 279 -38.41 -19.92 12.85
CA VAL A 279 -39.74 -19.80 13.45
C VAL A 279 -40.84 -19.97 12.40
N ASN A 280 -40.71 -19.32 11.24
CA ASN A 280 -41.67 -19.44 10.15
C ASN A 280 -41.73 -20.86 9.58
N ALA A 281 -40.60 -21.53 9.40
CA ALA A 281 -40.54 -22.92 8.96
C ALA A 281 -41.27 -23.85 9.95
N SER A 282 -41.08 -23.65 11.26
CA SER A 282 -41.82 -24.39 12.28
C SER A 282 -43.34 -24.16 12.18
N LYS A 283 -43.77 -22.92 11.96
CA LYS A 283 -45.19 -22.56 11.79
C LYS A 283 -45.80 -23.17 10.54
N VAL A 284 -45.05 -23.22 9.44
CA VAL A 284 -45.47 -23.89 8.20
C VAL A 284 -45.65 -25.38 8.46
N SER A 285 -44.71 -26.03 9.15
CA SER A 285 -44.83 -27.44 9.53
C SER A 285 -46.09 -27.72 10.36
N GLU A 286 -46.38 -26.88 11.37
CA GLU A 286 -47.60 -26.97 12.18
C GLU A 286 -48.87 -26.82 11.33
N ASN A 287 -48.90 -25.85 10.42
CA ASN A 287 -50.02 -25.63 9.50
C ASN A 287 -50.19 -26.78 8.50
N SER A 288 -49.09 -27.39 8.03
CA SER A 288 -49.13 -28.58 7.20
C SER A 288 -49.74 -29.77 7.95
N GLU A 289 -49.41 -29.94 9.24
CA GLU A 289 -50.03 -30.99 10.07
C GLU A 289 -51.53 -30.76 10.26
N LYS A 290 -51.94 -29.51 10.55
CA LYS A 290 -53.36 -29.13 10.63
C LYS A 290 -54.09 -29.37 9.32
N SER A 291 -53.49 -28.99 8.19
CA SER A 291 -54.04 -29.23 6.86
C SER A 291 -54.20 -30.73 6.58
N SER A 292 -53.22 -31.55 6.96
CA SER A 292 -53.31 -33.01 6.83
C SER A 292 -54.50 -33.57 7.63
N LYS A 293 -54.68 -33.15 8.89
CA LYS A 293 -55.87 -33.51 9.70
C LYS A 293 -57.18 -33.06 9.04
N GLY A 294 -57.21 -31.85 8.46
CA GLY A 294 -58.36 -31.34 7.72
C GLY A 294 -58.70 -32.19 6.49
N ILE A 295 -57.70 -32.64 5.74
CA ILE A 295 -57.90 -33.55 4.59
C ILE A 295 -58.52 -34.87 5.05
N PHE A 296 -58.08 -35.45 6.17
CA PHE A 296 -58.70 -36.66 6.73
C PHE A 296 -60.18 -36.45 7.06
N GLN A 297 -60.54 -35.30 7.64
CA GLN A 297 -61.94 -34.97 7.94
C GLN A 297 -62.78 -34.82 6.67
N VAL A 298 -62.24 -34.18 5.63
CA VAL A 298 -62.92 -34.06 4.33
C VAL A 298 -63.09 -35.44 3.70
N GLN A 299 -62.07 -36.31 3.75
CA GLN A 299 -62.17 -37.67 3.24
C GLN A 299 -63.25 -38.47 3.94
N GLN A 300 -63.38 -38.33 5.27
CA GLN A 300 -64.46 -38.96 6.03
C GLN A 300 -65.84 -38.44 5.61
N ALA A 301 -66.00 -37.12 5.48
CA ALA A 301 -67.26 -36.53 5.02
C ALA A 301 -67.63 -36.96 3.59
N MET A 302 -66.63 -37.18 2.71
CA MET A 302 -66.86 -37.70 1.37
C MET A 302 -67.33 -39.16 1.37
N ASP A 303 -66.84 -39.98 2.29
CA ASP A 303 -67.30 -41.36 2.46
C ASP A 303 -68.75 -41.42 2.96
N ASP A 304 -69.10 -40.59 3.95
CA ASP A 304 -70.48 -40.45 4.44
C ASP A 304 -71.42 -39.95 3.34
N LEU A 305 -70.97 -38.97 2.53
CA LEU A 305 -71.72 -38.47 1.39
C LEU A 305 -71.93 -39.56 0.33
N SER A 306 -70.92 -40.38 0.05
CA SER A 306 -71.03 -41.50 -0.89
C SER A 306 -72.10 -42.50 -0.45
N ARG A 307 -72.11 -42.86 0.84
CA ARG A 307 -73.14 -43.74 1.43
C ARG A 307 -74.53 -43.12 1.32
N ALA A 308 -74.67 -41.83 1.63
CA ALA A 308 -75.94 -41.13 1.51
C ALA A 308 -76.46 -41.10 0.07
N ILE A 309 -75.58 -40.87 -0.91
CA ILE A 309 -75.92 -40.92 -2.34
C ILE A 309 -76.40 -42.32 -2.74
N GLN A 310 -75.74 -43.38 -2.28
CA GLN A 310 -76.18 -44.76 -2.53
C GLN A 310 -77.57 -45.04 -1.94
N GLU A 311 -77.83 -44.57 -0.72
CA GLU A 311 -79.14 -44.72 -0.07
C GLU A 311 -80.24 -43.97 -0.83
N VAL A 312 -79.96 -42.74 -1.27
CA VAL A 312 -80.88 -41.95 -2.10
C VAL A 312 -81.17 -42.68 -3.41
N ALA A 313 -80.16 -43.25 -4.08
CA ALA A 313 -80.35 -44.00 -5.31
C ALA A 313 -81.28 -45.22 -5.11
N LEU A 314 -81.06 -46.02 -4.06
CA LEU A 314 -81.93 -47.16 -3.71
C LEU A 314 -83.37 -46.71 -3.41
N LYS A 315 -83.53 -45.61 -2.66
CA LYS A 315 -84.85 -45.04 -2.37
C LYS A 315 -85.54 -44.52 -3.63
N SER A 316 -84.81 -43.89 -4.56
CA SER A 316 -85.35 -43.46 -5.85
C SER A 316 -85.83 -44.63 -6.70
N GLU A 317 -85.11 -45.76 -6.71
CA GLU A 317 -85.55 -46.99 -7.39
C GLU A 317 -86.84 -47.55 -6.76
N SER A 318 -86.90 -47.60 -5.42
CA SER A 318 -88.12 -47.99 -4.70
C SER A 318 -89.31 -47.07 -5.02
N VAL A 319 -89.09 -45.75 -5.07
CA VAL A 319 -90.13 -44.78 -5.47
C VAL A 319 -90.58 -45.01 -6.90
N ALA A 320 -89.67 -45.26 -7.85
CA ALA A 320 -90.02 -45.57 -9.23
C ALA A 320 -90.89 -46.84 -9.33
N GLN A 321 -90.60 -47.86 -8.52
CA GLN A 321 -91.43 -49.06 -8.43
C GLN A 321 -92.83 -48.75 -7.88
N ILE A 322 -92.92 -47.99 -6.77
CA ILE A 322 -94.19 -47.58 -6.18
C ILE A 322 -95.04 -46.77 -7.18
N VAL A 323 -94.43 -45.89 -7.96
CA VAL A 323 -95.12 -45.12 -9.02
C VAL A 323 -95.67 -46.07 -10.10
N THR A 324 -94.91 -47.10 -10.47
CA THR A 324 -95.36 -48.12 -11.43
C THR A 324 -96.57 -48.89 -10.91
N ASP A 325 -96.52 -49.35 -9.66
CA ASP A 325 -97.63 -50.06 -9.01
C ASP A 325 -98.86 -49.15 -8.85
N THR A 326 -98.66 -47.91 -8.43
CA THR A 326 -99.73 -46.90 -8.30
C THR A 326 -100.40 -46.62 -9.64
N SER A 327 -99.63 -46.56 -10.74
CA SER A 327 -100.17 -46.42 -12.09
C SER A 327 -101.03 -47.63 -12.49
N ALA A 328 -100.56 -48.85 -12.17
CA ALA A 328 -101.33 -50.07 -12.42
C ALA A 328 -102.64 -50.10 -11.63
N TYR A 329 -102.60 -49.78 -10.33
CA TYR A 329 -103.80 -49.67 -9.50
C TYR A 329 -104.75 -48.59 -9.99
N SER A 330 -104.24 -47.43 -10.40
CA SER A 330 -105.06 -46.36 -10.97
C SER A 330 -105.77 -46.82 -12.24
N LYS A 331 -105.09 -47.57 -13.11
CA LYS A 331 -105.68 -48.14 -14.33
C LYS A 331 -106.80 -49.14 -14.01
N SER A 332 -106.60 -49.99 -13.01
CA SER A 332 -107.63 -50.91 -12.52
C SER A 332 -108.83 -50.15 -11.92
N GLY A 333 -108.57 -49.11 -11.13
CA GLY A 333 -109.60 -48.22 -10.59
C GLY A 333 -110.41 -47.52 -11.68
N MET A 334 -109.77 -47.05 -12.75
CA MET A 334 -110.47 -46.49 -13.91
C MET A 334 -111.37 -47.52 -14.62
N ASP A 335 -110.91 -48.77 -14.77
CA ASP A 335 -111.74 -49.83 -15.35
C ASP A 335 -112.97 -50.15 -14.50
N LEU A 336 -112.80 -50.18 -13.18
CA LEU A 336 -113.91 -50.37 -12.23
C LEU A 336 -114.89 -49.19 -12.29
N ALA A 337 -114.40 -47.95 -12.27
CA ALA A 337 -115.24 -46.76 -12.41
C ALA A 337 -116.05 -46.79 -13.72
N ARG A 338 -115.44 -47.23 -14.83
CA ARG A 338 -116.11 -47.40 -16.13
C ARG A 338 -117.20 -48.47 -16.10
N LYS A 339 -116.95 -49.60 -15.42
CA LYS A 339 -117.98 -50.63 -15.20
C LYS A 339 -119.15 -50.09 -14.38
N THR A 340 -118.86 -49.30 -13.34
CA THR A 340 -119.88 -48.62 -12.54
C THR A 340 -120.67 -47.62 -13.38
N GLU A 341 -120.02 -46.84 -14.24
CA GLU A 341 -120.68 -45.92 -15.17
C GLU A 341 -121.65 -46.66 -16.10
N ASN A 342 -121.22 -47.76 -16.71
CA ASN A 342 -122.09 -48.61 -17.54
C ASN A 342 -123.27 -49.19 -16.75
N GLY A 343 -123.02 -49.65 -15.52
CA GLY A 343 -124.06 -50.14 -14.62
C GLY A 343 -125.10 -49.06 -14.29
N MET A 344 -124.66 -47.84 -14.01
CA MET A 344 -125.54 -46.69 -13.77
C MET A 344 -126.36 -46.32 -14.99
N GLN A 345 -125.80 -46.39 -16.21
CA GLN A 345 -126.58 -46.21 -17.44
C GLN A 345 -127.68 -47.28 -17.59
N GLY A 346 -127.38 -48.53 -17.20
CA GLY A 346 -128.36 -49.61 -17.15
C GLY A 346 -129.51 -49.31 -16.18
N ILE A 347 -129.18 -48.84 -14.97
CA ILE A 347 -130.18 -48.43 -13.96
C ILE A 347 -131.04 -47.28 -14.50
N THR A 348 -130.44 -46.27 -15.12
CA THR A 348 -131.18 -45.14 -15.71
C THR A 348 -132.17 -45.61 -16.79
N ARG A 349 -131.77 -46.56 -17.65
CA ARG A 349 -132.70 -47.16 -18.63
C ARG A 349 -133.86 -47.88 -17.95
N SER A 350 -133.56 -48.76 -16.99
CA SER A 350 -134.60 -49.48 -16.26
C SER A 350 -135.56 -48.54 -15.52
N SER A 351 -135.05 -47.45 -14.96
CA SER A 351 -135.89 -46.42 -14.33
C SER A 351 -136.81 -45.71 -15.33
N ASN A 352 -136.36 -45.49 -16.58
CA ASN A 352 -137.22 -44.94 -17.64
C ASN A 352 -138.29 -45.94 -18.08
N ASP A 353 -137.95 -47.22 -18.20
CA ASP A 353 -138.91 -48.29 -18.51
C ASP A 353 -140.00 -48.37 -17.43
N VAL A 354 -139.60 -48.30 -16.14
CA VAL A 354 -140.55 -48.22 -15.01
C VAL A 354 -141.46 -47.01 -15.12
N ASN A 355 -140.93 -45.83 -15.45
CA ASN A 355 -141.75 -44.63 -15.66
C ASN A 355 -142.74 -44.80 -16.82
N GLN A 356 -142.36 -45.49 -17.90
CA GLN A 356 -143.26 -45.81 -19.01
C GLN A 356 -144.41 -46.72 -18.55
N ILE A 357 -144.09 -47.81 -17.85
CA ILE A 357 -145.09 -48.75 -17.32
C ILE A 357 -146.07 -48.03 -16.39
N ILE A 358 -145.57 -47.15 -15.51
CA ILE A 358 -146.44 -46.33 -14.65
C ILE A 358 -147.38 -45.45 -15.49
N GLY A 359 -146.90 -44.88 -16.60
CA GLY A 359 -147.73 -44.15 -17.56
C GLY A 359 -148.81 -45.01 -18.22
N GLU A 360 -148.48 -46.23 -18.60
CA GLU A 360 -149.43 -47.21 -19.16
C GLU A 360 -150.50 -47.61 -18.13
N ILE A 361 -150.09 -47.88 -16.88
CA ILE A 361 -151.01 -48.16 -15.77
C ILE A 361 -151.97 -47.00 -15.55
N LYS A 362 -151.47 -45.75 -15.56
CA LYS A 362 -152.32 -44.56 -15.44
C LYS A 362 -153.40 -44.53 -16.53
N SER A 363 -153.03 -44.81 -17.78
CA SER A 363 -153.99 -44.87 -18.89
C SER A 363 -155.05 -45.98 -18.69
N GLN A 364 -154.67 -47.14 -18.14
CA GLN A 364 -155.63 -48.18 -17.79
C GLN A 364 -156.57 -47.76 -16.66
N MET A 365 -156.07 -47.05 -15.65
CA MET A 365 -156.89 -46.52 -14.55
C MET A 365 -157.91 -45.49 -15.03
N ASP A 366 -157.56 -44.67 -16.03
CA ASP A 366 -158.50 -43.75 -16.66
C ASP A 366 -159.64 -44.50 -17.38
N LYS A 367 -159.34 -45.59 -18.09
CA LYS A 367 -160.36 -46.47 -18.70
C LYS A 367 -161.28 -47.12 -17.66
N ILE A 368 -160.73 -47.54 -16.52
CA ILE A 368 -161.53 -48.09 -15.42
C ILE A 368 -162.49 -47.03 -14.88
N SER A 369 -162.03 -45.78 -14.70
CA SER A 369 -162.91 -44.67 -14.28
C SER A 369 -164.07 -44.46 -15.26
N GLU A 370 -163.81 -44.60 -16.56
CA GLU A 370 -164.83 -44.49 -17.61
C GLU A 370 -165.91 -45.58 -17.49
N ILE A 371 -165.51 -46.82 -17.19
CA ILE A 371 -166.44 -47.93 -16.92
C ILE A 371 -167.24 -47.70 -15.64
N VAL A 372 -166.61 -47.21 -14.57
CA VAL A 372 -167.30 -46.93 -13.30
C VAL A 372 -168.38 -45.86 -13.49
N ASN A 373 -168.11 -44.83 -14.31
CA ASN A 373 -169.11 -43.84 -14.67
C ASN A 373 -170.30 -44.47 -15.42
N LEU A 374 -170.03 -45.35 -16.40
CA LEU A 374 -171.09 -46.07 -17.12
C LEU A 374 -171.96 -46.94 -16.20
N ILE A 375 -171.35 -47.63 -15.23
CA ILE A 375 -172.09 -48.43 -14.24
C ILE A 375 -172.98 -47.53 -13.37
N THR A 376 -172.48 -46.36 -12.99
CA THR A 376 -173.23 -45.36 -12.21
C THR A 376 -174.45 -44.86 -12.98
N ASP A 377 -174.31 -44.63 -14.29
CA ASP A 377 -175.41 -44.22 -15.16
C ASP A 377 -176.48 -45.32 -15.32
N LEU A 378 -176.06 -46.59 -15.45
CA LEU A 378 -176.97 -47.75 -15.50
C LEU A 378 -177.75 -47.94 -14.19
N ALA A 379 -177.10 -47.76 -13.05
CA ALA A 379 -177.74 -47.85 -11.74
C ALA A 379 -178.87 -46.79 -11.60
N ASN A 380 -178.63 -45.56 -12.05
CA ASN A 380 -179.63 -44.50 -12.05
C ASN A 380 -180.83 -44.78 -12.97
N GLN A 381 -180.62 -45.36 -14.15
CA GLN A 381 -181.72 -45.79 -15.04
C GLN A 381 -182.59 -46.88 -14.41
N THR A 382 -181.96 -47.84 -13.74
CA THR A 382 -182.65 -48.96 -13.10
C THR A 382 -183.58 -48.48 -11.98
N ASN A 383 -183.13 -47.51 -11.19
CA ASN A 383 -183.91 -46.88 -10.12
C ASN A 383 -185.18 -46.16 -10.64
N ILE A 384 -185.12 -45.51 -11.81
CA ILE A 384 -186.29 -44.81 -12.39
C ILE A 384 -187.33 -45.79 -12.92
N LEU A 385 -186.91 -46.92 -13.48
CA LEU A 385 -187.82 -47.98 -13.95
C LEU A 385 -188.60 -48.63 -12.80
N ALA A 386 -187.95 -48.83 -11.66
CA ALA A 386 -188.58 -49.40 -10.46
C ALA A 386 -189.73 -48.52 -9.92
N LEU A 387 -189.55 -47.20 -9.93
CA LEU A 387 -190.52 -46.24 -9.38
C LEU A 387 -191.84 -46.19 -10.18
N ASN A 388 -191.77 -46.23 -11.51
CA ASN A 388 -192.96 -46.17 -12.36
C ASN A 388 -193.84 -47.42 -12.24
N ALA A 389 -193.27 -48.57 -11.87
CA ALA A 389 -194.00 -49.82 -11.69
C ALA A 389 -194.86 -49.85 -10.40
N ALA A 390 -194.58 -48.97 -9.42
CA ALA A 390 -195.27 -48.94 -8.13
C ALA A 390 -196.62 -48.17 -8.11
N ILE A 391 -196.87 -47.26 -9.08
CA ILE A 391 -197.97 -46.28 -9.01
C ILE A 391 -199.31 -46.84 -9.56
N GLU A 392 -199.26 -47.56 -10.68
CA GLU A 392 -200.47 -47.90 -11.45
C GLU A 392 -201.43 -48.95 -10.81
N PRO A 393 -200.97 -49.90 -9.97
CA PRO A 393 -201.87 -50.87 -9.32
C PRO A 393 -202.83 -50.24 -8.30
N ALA A 394 -202.54 -49.04 -7.77
CA ALA A 394 -203.37 -48.36 -6.78
C ALA A 394 -204.76 -47.94 -7.30
N ARG A 395 -204.94 -47.87 -8.62
CA ARG A 395 -206.23 -47.53 -9.27
C ARG A 395 -207.14 -48.75 -9.52
N ALA A 396 -206.62 -49.97 -9.46
CA ALA A 396 -207.37 -51.20 -9.65
C ALA A 396 -207.64 -51.87 -8.28
N GLY A 397 -208.69 -51.41 -7.59
CA GLY A 397 -209.14 -52.03 -6.34
C GLY A 397 -209.31 -53.56 -6.44
N GLU A 398 -209.17 -54.27 -5.31
CA GLU A 398 -209.09 -55.73 -5.07
C GLU A 398 -208.32 -56.65 -6.05
N ALA A 399 -208.14 -56.31 -7.34
CA ALA A 399 -207.33 -57.04 -8.31
C ALA A 399 -205.84 -56.61 -8.36
N GLY A 400 -205.46 -55.47 -7.76
CA GLY A 400 -204.11 -54.88 -7.88
C GLY A 400 -203.06 -55.24 -6.80
N ARG A 401 -203.42 -55.99 -5.75
CA ARG A 401 -202.55 -56.19 -4.57
C ARG A 401 -201.28 -57.03 -4.82
N GLY A 402 -201.27 -57.86 -5.86
CA GLY A 402 -200.11 -58.70 -6.21
C GLY A 402 -198.98 -57.97 -6.94
N VAL A 403 -199.29 -56.88 -7.66
CA VAL A 403 -198.30 -56.19 -8.51
C VAL A 403 -197.50 -55.12 -7.74
N ALA A 404 -198.10 -54.50 -6.73
CA ALA A 404 -197.43 -53.47 -5.92
C ALA A 404 -196.27 -54.00 -5.05
N VAL A 405 -196.28 -55.28 -4.68
CA VAL A 405 -195.26 -55.88 -3.80
C VAL A 405 -193.93 -56.13 -4.53
N CYS A 406 -193.95 -56.41 -5.84
CA CYS A 406 -192.71 -56.63 -6.59
C CYS A 406 -191.93 -55.34 -6.91
N SER A 407 -192.58 -54.17 -6.94
CA SER A 407 -191.90 -52.91 -7.31
C SER A 407 -191.10 -52.29 -6.17
N THR A 408 -191.34 -52.67 -4.91
CA THR A 408 -190.56 -52.17 -3.76
C THR A 408 -189.22 -52.90 -3.61
N GLU A 409 -189.04 -54.06 -4.24
CA GLU A 409 -187.79 -54.84 -4.17
C GLU A 409 -186.73 -54.41 -5.22
N VAL A 410 -187.07 -53.51 -6.14
CA VAL A 410 -186.22 -53.13 -7.31
C VAL A 410 -185.65 -51.70 -7.20
N GLN A 411 -186.05 -50.91 -6.20
CA GLN A 411 -185.37 -49.65 -5.82
C GLN A 411 -184.06 -49.97 -5.10
#